data_AF-A0A5E4WXJ1-F1
#
_entry.id   AF-A0A5E4WXJ1-F1
#
_cell.length_a   1.000
_cell.length_b   1.000
_cell.length_c   1.000
_cell.angle_alpha   90.00
_cell.angle_beta   90.00
_cell.angle_gamma   90.00
#
_symmetry.space_group_name_H-M   'P 1'
#
loop_
_entity.id
_entity.type
_entity.pdbx_description
1 polymer ?
#
loop_
_entity_poly.entity_id
_entity_poly.type
_entity_poly.pdbx_seq_one_letter_code
_entity_poly.pdbx_strand_id
1 'polypeptide(L)'
;MNIGQAAQASGVTAKMIRYYESIGLMPPSPRSEAGYRRYGEQDLHLLRFIRQARRLGFGIDQIRQLLALWQDRGRSSAQVKALAQSHVDELNQRIGELVAMRDTLSHLAMHCHGDDRPDCPILEGLASADLPGNLGAKSDCATNAATTCGTATTQSGTVPATATGAPVGGAVGDGDTQVARHVP
;
A
#
# COMPACT_ATOMS: atom_id res chain seq x y z
N MET A 1 -2.43 23.54 -28.12
CA MET A 1 -2.92 24.27 -26.93
C MET A 1 -1.77 24.55 -25.96
N ASN A 2 -1.86 25.59 -25.13
CA ASN A 2 -0.86 25.89 -24.09
C ASN A 2 -1.04 24.99 -22.85
N ILE A 3 -0.11 25.05 -21.89
CA ILE A 3 -0.17 24.20 -20.69
C ILE A 3 -1.39 24.48 -19.80
N GLY A 4 -1.85 25.74 -19.73
CA GLY A 4 -3.02 26.12 -18.93
C GLY A 4 -4.31 25.56 -19.53
N GLN A 5 -4.45 25.66 -20.85
CA GLN A 5 -5.55 25.05 -21.61
C GLN A 5 -5.53 23.53 -21.48
N ALA A 6 -4.34 22.90 -21.58
CA ALA A 6 -4.20 21.46 -21.41
C ALA A 6 -4.58 21.01 -19.99
N ALA A 7 -4.20 21.79 -18.98
CA ALA A 7 -4.55 21.53 -17.59
C ALA A 7 -6.06 21.57 -17.36
N GLN A 8 -6.73 22.59 -17.91
CA GLN A 8 -8.18 22.71 -17.81
C GLN A 8 -8.92 21.59 -18.55
N ALA A 9 -8.47 21.24 -19.76
CA ALA A 9 -9.10 20.21 -20.59
C ALA A 9 -8.88 18.77 -20.07
N SER A 10 -7.74 18.49 -19.46
CA SER A 10 -7.43 17.17 -18.88
C SER A 10 -7.89 17.03 -17.41
N GLY A 11 -8.10 18.16 -16.73
CA GLY A 11 -8.36 18.22 -15.28
C GLY A 11 -7.15 17.80 -14.45
N VAL A 12 -5.94 17.96 -14.99
CA VAL A 12 -4.65 17.77 -14.31
C VAL A 12 -4.00 19.13 -14.15
N THR A 13 -3.42 19.43 -12.98
CA THR A 13 -2.79 20.75 -12.77
C THR A 13 -1.55 20.91 -13.64
N ALA A 14 -1.23 22.15 -14.05
CA ALA A 14 -0.04 22.43 -14.86
C ALA A 14 1.27 21.96 -14.18
N LYS A 15 1.33 21.98 -12.85
CA LYS A 15 2.45 21.43 -12.06
C LYS A 15 2.59 19.92 -12.29
N MET A 16 1.48 19.18 -12.25
CA MET A 16 1.49 17.73 -12.47
C MET A 16 1.82 17.36 -13.92
N ILE A 17 1.38 18.16 -14.90
CA ILE A 17 1.79 17.95 -16.30
C ILE A 17 3.31 18.04 -16.43
N ARG A 18 3.95 19.07 -15.87
CA ARG A 18 5.42 19.21 -15.85
C ARG A 18 6.10 18.05 -15.12
N TYR A 19 5.51 17.60 -14.02
CA TYR A 19 6.02 16.45 -13.28
C TYR A 19 5.99 15.17 -14.12
N TYR A 20 4.88 14.89 -14.80
CA TYR A 20 4.75 13.73 -15.69
C TYR A 20 5.72 13.79 -16.88
N GLU A 21 6.01 14.98 -17.41
CA GLU A 21 7.09 15.17 -18.39
C GLU A 21 8.47 14.85 -17.77
N SER A 22 8.76 15.33 -16.55
CA SER A 22 10.07 15.14 -15.91
C SER A 22 10.40 13.68 -15.60
N ILE A 23 9.40 12.88 -15.25
CA ILE A 23 9.55 11.44 -14.99
C ILE A 23 9.43 10.60 -16.27
N GLY A 24 9.26 11.24 -17.43
CA GLY A 24 9.13 10.57 -18.73
C GLY A 24 7.88 9.70 -18.87
N LEU A 25 6.77 10.08 -18.21
CA LEU A 25 5.48 9.39 -18.36
C LEU A 25 4.71 9.89 -19.59
N MET A 26 5.02 11.12 -20.03
CA MET A 26 4.50 11.75 -21.23
C MET A 26 5.69 12.12 -22.13
N PRO A 27 5.60 11.91 -23.47
CA PRO A 27 6.63 12.38 -24.38
C PRO A 27 6.80 13.91 -24.26
N PRO A 28 8.02 14.43 -24.37
CA PRO A 28 8.26 15.87 -24.25
C PRO A 28 7.49 16.61 -25.36
N SER A 29 6.64 17.56 -24.96
CA SER A 29 5.86 18.36 -25.89
C SER A 29 6.78 19.17 -26.83
N PRO A 30 6.51 19.18 -28.15
CA PRO A 30 7.28 19.97 -29.09
C PRO A 30 7.19 21.46 -28.73
N ARG A 31 8.33 22.13 -28.79
CA ARG A 31 8.39 23.58 -28.61
C ARG A 31 7.96 24.26 -29.91
N SER A 32 7.09 25.24 -29.81
CA SER A 32 6.81 26.14 -30.94
C SER A 32 8.04 26.99 -31.26
N GLU A 33 8.09 27.61 -32.43
CA GLU A 33 9.11 28.60 -32.81
C GLU A 33 9.26 29.74 -31.79
N ALA A 34 8.17 30.10 -31.09
CA ALA A 34 8.16 31.08 -30.01
C ALA A 34 8.61 30.53 -28.63
N GLY A 35 9.12 29.31 -28.54
CA GLY A 35 9.66 28.69 -27.31
C GLY A 35 8.62 28.07 -26.35
N TYR A 36 7.32 28.20 -26.62
CA TYR A 36 6.25 27.62 -25.78
C TYR A 36 5.99 26.14 -26.07
N ARG A 37 5.64 25.36 -25.02
CA ARG A 37 5.17 23.96 -25.16
C ARG A 37 3.78 23.92 -25.78
N ARG A 38 3.57 23.03 -26.76
CA ARG A 38 2.28 22.81 -27.42
C ARG A 38 1.76 21.40 -27.14
N TYR A 39 0.61 21.33 -26.50
CA TYR A 39 -0.10 20.07 -26.29
C TYR A 39 -1.12 19.85 -27.42
N GLY A 40 -1.24 18.62 -27.88
CA GLY A 40 -2.25 18.16 -28.84
C GLY A 40 -3.37 17.37 -28.18
N GLU A 41 -4.31 16.89 -28.99
CA GLU A 41 -5.43 16.06 -28.48
C GLU A 41 -4.94 14.71 -27.93
N GLN A 42 -3.91 14.13 -28.56
CA GLN A 42 -3.28 12.89 -28.08
C GLN A 42 -2.72 13.05 -26.66
N ASP A 43 -2.09 14.19 -26.37
CA ASP A 43 -1.59 14.52 -25.03
C ASP A 43 -2.73 14.63 -24.02
N LEU A 44 -3.86 15.21 -24.40
CA LEU A 44 -5.05 15.26 -23.53
C LEU A 44 -5.60 13.88 -23.22
N HIS A 45 -5.68 12.98 -24.22
CA HIS A 45 -6.07 11.60 -23.98
C HIS A 45 -5.13 10.90 -23.02
N LEU A 46 -3.82 11.10 -23.17
CA LEU A 46 -2.81 10.55 -22.26
C LEU A 46 -2.97 11.08 -20.84
N LEU A 47 -3.14 12.40 -20.66
CA LEU A 47 -3.33 13.02 -19.34
C LEU A 47 -4.61 12.54 -18.66
N ARG A 48 -5.71 12.41 -19.42
CA ARG A 48 -6.97 11.85 -18.92
C ARG A 48 -6.78 10.40 -18.47
N PHE A 49 -6.04 9.60 -19.23
CA PHE A 49 -5.71 8.22 -18.87
C PHE A 49 -4.89 8.14 -17.58
N ILE A 50 -3.80 8.91 -17.48
CA ILE A 50 -2.96 8.96 -16.28
C ILE A 50 -3.80 9.38 -15.06
N ARG A 51 -4.65 10.40 -15.22
CA ARG A 51 -5.55 10.85 -14.15
C ARG A 51 -6.46 9.72 -13.67
N GLN A 52 -7.08 8.97 -14.58
CA GLN A 52 -7.97 7.89 -14.22
C GLN A 52 -7.23 6.73 -13.54
N ALA A 53 -6.05 6.36 -14.04
CA ALA A 53 -5.24 5.32 -13.42
C ALA A 53 -4.79 5.73 -12.00
N ARG A 54 -4.40 6.99 -11.80
CA ARG A 54 -4.10 7.52 -10.45
C ARG A 54 -5.32 7.47 -9.52
N ARG A 55 -6.53 7.70 -10.02
CA ARG A 55 -7.77 7.59 -9.22
C ARG A 55 -8.08 6.16 -8.78
N LEU A 56 -7.66 5.17 -9.54
CA LEU A 56 -7.78 3.74 -9.21
C LEU A 56 -6.67 3.25 -8.27
N GLY A 57 -5.75 4.13 -7.87
CA GLY A 57 -4.66 3.80 -6.95
C GLY A 57 -3.44 3.18 -7.62
N PHE A 58 -3.36 3.18 -8.95
CA PHE A 58 -2.16 2.67 -9.63
C PHE A 58 -0.93 3.54 -9.32
N GLY A 59 0.19 2.87 -9.04
CA GLY A 59 1.51 3.48 -8.90
C GLY A 59 2.01 4.06 -10.23
N ILE A 60 3.04 4.91 -10.17
CA ILE A 60 3.62 5.53 -11.38
C ILE A 60 4.18 4.46 -12.33
N ASP A 61 4.83 3.42 -11.78
CA ASP A 61 5.42 2.34 -12.58
C ASP A 61 4.36 1.47 -13.26
N GLN A 62 3.28 1.14 -12.55
CA GLN A 62 2.12 0.43 -13.13
C GLN A 62 1.46 1.27 -14.24
N ILE A 63 1.35 2.60 -14.05
CA ILE A 63 0.83 3.49 -15.09
C ILE A 63 1.74 3.49 -16.32
N ARG A 64 3.06 3.45 -16.16
CA ARG A 64 4.00 3.35 -17.27
C ARG A 64 3.79 2.05 -18.06
N GLN A 65 3.62 0.92 -17.37
CA GLN A 65 3.33 -0.36 -18.01
C GLN A 65 1.99 -0.32 -18.76
N LEU A 66 0.94 0.21 -18.11
CA LEU A 66 -0.37 0.42 -18.73
C LEU A 66 -0.28 1.30 -19.97
N LEU A 67 0.56 2.35 -19.95
CA LEU A 67 0.76 3.24 -21.10
C LEU A 67 1.51 2.55 -22.25
N ALA A 68 2.54 1.77 -21.95
CA ALA A 68 3.28 1.00 -22.95
C ALA A 68 2.35 0.00 -23.66
N LEU A 69 1.55 -0.73 -22.86
CA LEU A 69 0.47 -1.56 -23.39
C LEU A 69 -0.49 -0.68 -24.18
N TRP A 70 -0.93 0.46 -23.65
CA TRP A 70 -1.90 1.33 -24.31
C TRP A 70 -1.46 1.94 -25.65
N GLN A 71 -0.17 1.99 -25.95
CA GLN A 71 0.35 2.51 -27.22
C GLN A 71 0.57 1.41 -28.27
N ASP A 72 0.83 0.18 -27.86
CA ASP A 72 0.98 -0.96 -28.77
C ASP A 72 -0.39 -1.26 -29.44
N ARG A 73 -0.50 -1.34 -30.76
CA ARG A 73 -1.79 -1.63 -31.43
C ARG A 73 -2.03 -3.14 -31.63
N GLY A 74 -1.04 -3.99 -31.37
CA GLY A 74 -1.09 -5.45 -31.54
C GLY A 74 -1.30 -6.27 -30.27
N ARG A 75 -1.74 -5.62 -29.18
CA ARG A 75 -1.79 -6.20 -27.83
C ARG A 75 -2.58 -7.50 -27.73
N SER A 76 -2.08 -8.40 -26.87
CA SER A 76 -2.93 -9.36 -26.18
C SER A 76 -3.65 -8.66 -25.00
N SER A 77 -4.98 -8.71 -24.97
CA SER A 77 -5.80 -8.23 -23.84
C SER A 77 -5.47 -8.96 -22.52
N ALA A 78 -4.78 -10.10 -22.61
CA ALA A 78 -4.31 -10.89 -21.48
C ALA A 78 -3.37 -10.12 -20.55
N GLN A 79 -2.41 -9.34 -21.08
CA GLN A 79 -1.44 -8.62 -20.25
C GLN A 79 -2.10 -7.49 -19.45
N VAL A 80 -3.01 -6.75 -20.08
CA VAL A 80 -3.78 -5.68 -19.40
C VAL A 80 -4.65 -6.29 -18.30
N LYS A 81 -5.30 -7.42 -18.58
CA LYS A 81 -6.12 -8.14 -17.59
C LYS A 81 -5.27 -8.63 -16.42
N ALA A 82 -4.10 -9.21 -16.67
CA ALA A 82 -3.21 -9.69 -15.62
C ALA A 82 -2.75 -8.56 -14.68
N LEU A 83 -2.37 -7.41 -15.25
CA LEU A 83 -1.96 -6.24 -14.45
C LEU A 83 -3.11 -5.67 -13.62
N ALA A 84 -4.31 -5.60 -14.19
CA ALA A 84 -5.50 -5.18 -13.46
C ALA A 84 -5.85 -6.14 -12.33
N GLN A 85 -5.75 -7.46 -12.57
CA GLN A 85 -6.03 -8.48 -11.56
C GLN A 85 -5.03 -8.44 -10.41
N SER A 86 -3.73 -8.31 -10.70
CA SER A 86 -2.70 -8.14 -9.68
C SER A 86 -2.99 -6.96 -8.75
N HIS A 87 -3.40 -5.82 -9.32
CA HIS A 87 -3.75 -4.64 -8.52
C HIS A 87 -5.03 -4.84 -7.69
N VAL A 88 -6.01 -5.58 -8.22
CA VAL A 88 -7.21 -5.98 -7.46
C VAL A 88 -6.81 -6.85 -6.28
N ASP A 89 -5.89 -7.79 -6.45
CA ASP A 89 -5.43 -8.69 -5.40
C ASP A 89 -4.65 -7.92 -4.31
N GLU A 90 -3.78 -6.98 -4.70
CA GLU A 90 -3.10 -6.05 -3.79
C GLU A 90 -4.10 -5.20 -2.97
N LEU A 91 -5.14 -4.67 -3.62
CA LEU A 91 -6.19 -3.92 -2.93
C LEU A 91 -6.98 -4.80 -1.96
N ASN A 92 -7.30 -6.03 -2.35
CA ASN A 92 -8.02 -6.98 -1.48
C ASN A 92 -7.19 -7.34 -0.25
N GLN A 93 -5.87 -7.55 -0.41
CA GLN A 93 -4.97 -7.76 0.72
C GLN A 93 -4.99 -6.56 1.67
N ARG A 94 -4.87 -5.33 1.12
CA ARG A 94 -4.90 -4.12 1.93
C ARG A 94 -6.24 -3.90 2.62
N ILE A 95 -7.35 -4.24 1.97
CA ILE A 95 -8.68 -4.22 2.57
C ILE A 95 -8.74 -5.21 3.75
N GLY A 96 -8.21 -6.42 3.59
CA GLY A 96 -8.14 -7.42 4.67
C GLY A 96 -7.38 -6.90 5.89
N GLU A 97 -6.22 -6.30 5.68
CA GLU A 97 -5.43 -5.67 6.76
C GLU A 97 -6.21 -4.53 7.45
N LEU A 98 -6.85 -3.65 6.66
CA LEU A 98 -7.63 -2.53 7.19
C LEU A 98 -8.89 -3.00 7.95
N VAL A 99 -9.52 -4.07 7.48
CA VAL A 99 -10.65 -4.72 8.17
C VAL A 99 -10.20 -5.30 9.50
N ALA A 100 -9.09 -6.04 9.53
CA ALA A 100 -8.55 -6.59 10.78
C ALA A 100 -8.19 -5.50 11.80
N MET A 101 -7.55 -4.41 11.36
CA MET A 101 -7.25 -3.25 12.21
C MET A 101 -8.54 -2.60 12.74
N ARG A 102 -9.52 -2.35 11.87
CA ARG A 102 -10.82 -1.80 12.26
C ARG A 102 -11.49 -2.69 13.30
N ASP A 103 -11.56 -3.99 13.04
CA ASP A 103 -12.27 -4.94 13.91
C ASP A 103 -11.61 -5.02 15.29
N THR A 104 -10.29 -4.95 15.35
CA THR A 104 -9.54 -4.89 16.61
C THR A 104 -9.86 -3.60 17.38
N LEU A 105 -9.83 -2.44 16.72
CA LEU A 105 -10.20 -1.17 17.35
C LEU A 105 -11.66 -1.13 17.79
N SER A 106 -12.57 -1.66 16.98
CA SER A 106 -13.99 -1.79 17.31
C SER A 106 -14.20 -2.70 18.52
N HIS A 107 -13.48 -3.82 18.60
CA HIS A 107 -13.51 -4.72 19.76
C HIS A 107 -13.07 -3.99 21.04
N LEU A 108 -11.91 -3.31 21.01
CA LEU A 108 -11.42 -2.55 22.16
C LEU A 108 -12.39 -1.42 22.56
N ALA A 109 -12.97 -0.73 21.58
CA ALA A 109 -13.94 0.33 21.82
C ALA A 109 -15.24 -0.19 22.49
N MET A 110 -15.73 -1.37 22.10
CA MET A 110 -16.93 -1.98 22.73
C MET A 110 -16.73 -2.32 24.21
N HIS A 111 -15.50 -2.63 24.62
CA HIS A 111 -15.17 -2.97 26.01
C HIS A 111 -14.83 -1.73 26.86
N CYS A 112 -14.61 -0.58 26.21
CA CYS A 112 -14.41 0.68 26.89
C CYS A 112 -15.75 1.29 27.32
N HIS A 113 -15.86 1.66 28.60
CA HIS A 113 -17.08 2.24 29.15
C HIS A 113 -17.26 3.73 28.79
N GLY A 114 -16.17 4.41 28.41
CA GLY A 114 -16.21 5.79 27.94
C GLY A 114 -16.56 6.82 29.02
N ASP A 115 -16.31 6.52 30.29
CA ASP A 115 -16.53 7.39 31.44
C ASP A 115 -15.22 8.01 31.96
N ASP A 116 -15.29 8.85 33.00
CA ASP A 116 -14.14 9.54 33.61
C ASP A 116 -13.21 8.60 34.42
N ARG A 117 -13.25 7.28 34.17
CA ARG A 117 -12.40 6.31 34.86
C ARG A 117 -11.00 6.25 34.22
N PRO A 118 -9.95 6.02 35.03
CA PRO A 118 -8.58 5.85 34.51
C PRO A 118 -8.37 4.49 33.83
N ASP A 119 -9.23 3.51 34.11
CA ASP A 119 -9.12 2.14 33.58
C ASP A 119 -9.71 2.08 32.17
N CYS A 120 -8.85 2.20 31.15
CA CYS A 120 -9.23 2.17 29.75
C CYS A 120 -8.71 0.90 29.06
N PRO A 121 -9.58 -0.08 28.76
CA PRO A 121 -9.21 -1.32 28.06
C PRO A 121 -8.55 -1.11 26.69
N ILE A 122 -8.77 0.05 26.06
CA ILE A 122 -8.12 0.42 24.80
C ILE A 122 -6.63 0.65 25.02
N LEU A 123 -6.24 1.39 26.06
CA LEU A 123 -4.83 1.68 26.34
C LEU A 123 -4.09 0.41 26.78
N GLU A 124 -4.76 -0.46 27.54
CA GLU A 124 -4.22 -1.75 27.94
C GLU A 124 -4.05 -2.70 26.74
N GLY A 125 -5.06 -2.80 25.86
CA GLY A 125 -4.98 -3.60 24.63
C GLY A 125 -3.90 -3.14 23.65
N LEU A 126 -3.67 -1.82 23.54
CA LEU A 126 -2.59 -1.26 22.73
C LEU A 126 -1.20 -1.49 23.35
N ALA A 127 -1.08 -1.48 24.69
CA ALA A 127 0.18 -1.71 25.40
C ALA A 127 0.61 -3.19 25.40
N SER A 128 -0.34 -4.11 25.24
CA SER A 128 -0.12 -5.55 25.35
C SER A 128 0.49 -6.20 24.09
N ALA A 129 0.69 -5.44 23.00
CA ALA A 129 1.28 -5.90 21.73
C ALA A 129 0.64 -7.15 21.07
N ASP A 130 -0.51 -7.63 21.54
CA ASP A 130 -1.33 -8.67 20.90
C ASP A 130 -2.20 -8.11 19.77
N LEU A 131 -1.63 -7.23 18.94
CA LEU A 131 -2.26 -6.79 17.71
C LEU A 131 -1.79 -7.70 16.57
N PRO A 132 -2.68 -8.41 15.86
CA PRO A 132 -2.31 -9.13 14.66
C PRO A 132 -2.00 -8.12 13.55
N GLY A 133 -0.74 -7.71 13.42
CA GLY A 133 -0.32 -6.85 12.32
C GLY A 133 0.99 -6.10 12.54
N ASN A 134 2.06 -6.60 11.92
CA ASN A 134 3.19 -5.78 11.49
C ASN A 134 2.65 -4.54 10.76
N LEU A 135 2.70 -3.39 11.45
CA LEU A 135 2.35 -2.09 10.89
C LEU A 135 3.53 -1.57 10.07
N GLY A 136 3.61 -1.98 8.80
CA GLY A 136 4.21 -1.17 7.75
C GLY A 136 5.74 -1.05 7.74
N ALA A 137 6.48 -2.17 7.85
CA ALA A 137 7.85 -2.19 7.36
C ALA A 137 7.85 -2.21 5.82
N LYS A 138 7.89 -1.03 5.19
CA LYS A 138 8.39 -0.92 3.81
C LYS A 138 9.85 -1.35 3.80
N SER A 139 10.07 -2.62 3.45
CA SER A 139 11.34 -3.14 2.97
C SER A 139 11.62 -2.54 1.59
N ASP A 140 12.21 -1.34 1.57
CA ASP A 140 12.90 -0.82 0.40
C ASP A 140 14.41 -0.74 0.69
N CYS A 141 15.07 -1.82 0.25
CA CYS A 141 16.37 -1.88 -0.41
C CYS A 141 17.69 -1.70 0.39
N ALA A 142 18.53 -2.73 0.23
CA ALA A 142 19.96 -2.74 0.47
C ALA A 142 20.76 -1.82 -0.49
N THR A 143 22.08 -1.77 -0.28
CA THR A 143 23.18 -1.15 -1.05
C THR A 143 23.41 0.36 -0.78
N ASN A 144 24.47 0.81 -0.11
CA ASN A 144 25.89 0.48 -0.27
C ASN A 144 26.74 0.63 1.00
N ALA A 145 27.72 -0.27 1.10
CA ALA A 145 29.07 -0.21 1.65
C ALA A 145 29.55 0.99 2.51
N ALA A 146 30.28 0.58 3.57
CA ALA A 146 31.45 1.22 4.18
C ALA A 146 31.21 2.48 5.03
N THR A 147 31.48 2.39 6.34
CA THR A 147 32.64 3.05 6.96
C THR A 147 32.73 2.77 8.47
N THR A 148 33.84 2.14 8.84
CA THR A 148 34.53 2.05 10.15
C THR A 148 33.88 1.37 11.36
N CYS A 149 34.46 0.20 11.66
CA CYS A 149 34.70 -0.28 13.02
C CYS A 149 35.28 0.82 13.93
N GLY A 150 34.68 0.97 15.11
CA GLY A 150 35.22 1.74 16.22
C GLY A 150 34.85 1.04 17.53
N THR A 151 35.83 0.41 18.14
CA THR A 151 35.80 -0.35 19.39
C THR A 151 35.60 0.53 20.62
N ALA A 152 34.76 0.10 21.56
CA ALA A 152 34.91 0.27 23.02
C ALA A 152 33.82 -0.60 23.70
N THR A 153 34.14 -1.78 24.24
CA THR A 153 34.60 -2.02 25.63
C THR A 153 33.79 -1.24 26.66
N THR A 154 32.93 -1.93 27.42
CA THR A 154 33.10 -2.17 28.88
C THR A 154 31.99 -3.08 29.42
N GLN A 155 32.43 -4.03 30.25
CA GLN A 155 31.70 -5.09 30.94
C GLN A 155 30.72 -4.55 32.01
N SER A 156 29.70 -5.36 32.35
CA SER A 156 29.55 -5.95 33.70
C SER A 156 28.11 -6.44 33.93
N GLY A 157 27.96 -7.59 34.60
CA GLY A 157 26.71 -7.91 35.31
C GLY A 157 26.16 -9.34 35.18
N THR A 158 26.96 -10.33 35.59
CA THR A 158 26.61 -11.49 36.43
C THR A 158 25.13 -11.99 36.49
N VAL A 159 24.94 -13.23 36.02
CA VAL A 159 23.79 -14.17 36.21
C VAL A 159 23.68 -14.61 37.70
N PRO A 160 22.56 -15.18 38.24
CA PRO A 160 22.11 -16.53 37.88
C PRO A 160 20.59 -16.86 37.99
N ALA A 161 20.20 -17.86 37.20
CA ALA A 161 19.33 -19.01 37.51
C ALA A 161 17.98 -18.84 38.25
N THR A 162 16.89 -19.28 37.61
CA THR A 162 16.11 -20.44 38.11
C THR A 162 15.24 -21.03 36.99
N ALA A 163 15.46 -22.32 36.72
CA ALA A 163 14.62 -23.16 35.89
C ALA A 163 13.65 -23.92 36.81
N THR A 164 12.34 -23.88 36.55
CA THR A 164 11.37 -24.87 37.05
C THR A 164 10.07 -24.76 36.24
N GLY A 165 9.60 -25.87 35.67
CA GLY A 165 8.17 -26.10 35.42
C GLY A 165 7.72 -26.28 33.97
N ALA A 166 7.76 -27.53 33.49
CA ALA A 166 6.85 -28.08 32.47
C ALA A 166 6.18 -29.34 33.06
N PRO A 167 5.22 -30.00 32.40
CA PRO A 167 3.89 -29.55 31.99
C PRO A 167 2.80 -30.37 32.71
N VAL A 168 1.55 -29.90 32.75
CA VAL A 168 0.39 -30.73 33.14
C VAL A 168 -0.50 -30.92 31.91
N GLY A 169 -0.75 -32.19 31.57
CA GLY A 169 -1.61 -32.60 30.46
C GLY A 169 -3.10 -32.66 30.83
N GLY A 170 -3.91 -32.72 29.78
CA GLY A 170 -5.34 -33.03 29.77
C GLY A 170 -5.87 -32.79 28.35
N ALA A 171 -5.90 -33.78 27.46
CA ALA A 171 -6.87 -34.88 27.35
C ALA A 171 -8.26 -34.46 26.81
N VAL A 172 -8.49 -34.85 25.54
CA VAL A 172 -9.72 -35.39 24.93
C VAL A 172 -10.88 -34.44 24.57
N GLY A 173 -11.37 -34.58 23.32
CA GLY A 173 -12.72 -34.18 22.93
C GLY A 173 -12.97 -34.10 21.42
N ASP A 174 -12.92 -35.25 20.72
CA ASP A 174 -13.48 -35.40 19.36
C ASP A 174 -14.97 -35.06 19.35
N GLY A 175 -15.41 -34.30 18.35
CA GLY A 175 -16.79 -33.84 18.21
C GLY A 175 -17.13 -33.47 16.78
N ASP A 176 -17.02 -34.45 15.88
CA ASP A 176 -17.68 -34.44 14.57
C ASP A 176 -19.17 -34.15 14.74
N THR A 177 -19.69 -33.08 14.13
CA THR A 177 -21.12 -33.01 13.76
C THR A 177 -21.29 -32.23 12.47
N GLN A 178 -21.40 -33.02 11.41
CA GLN A 178 -21.83 -32.67 10.07
C GLN A 178 -23.36 -32.75 9.97
N VAL A 179 -24.06 -31.64 9.67
CA VAL A 179 -25.43 -31.63 9.10
C VAL A 179 -25.60 -30.32 8.31
N ALA A 180 -25.44 -30.30 6.98
CA ALA A 180 -26.46 -30.50 5.94
C ALA A 180 -27.42 -29.31 5.69
N ARG A 181 -27.29 -28.75 4.47
CA ARG A 181 -28.35 -28.31 3.53
C ARG A 181 -29.54 -27.48 4.06
N HIS A 182 -29.71 -26.26 3.54
CA HIS A 182 -30.81 -25.96 2.62
C HIS A 182 -30.68 -24.57 1.97
N VAL A 183 -30.86 -24.55 0.64
CA VAL A 183 -31.14 -23.39 -0.21
C VAL A 183 -32.66 -23.36 -0.43
N PRO A 184 -33.26 -22.17 -0.54
CA PRO A 184 -34.20 -21.90 -1.62
C PRO A 184 -33.69 -20.82 -2.59
#